data_AF-A0A6G8IJI0-F1
#
_entry.id   AF-A0A6G8IJI0-F1
#
_cell.length_a   1.000
_cell.length_b   1.000
_cell.length_c   1.000
_cell.angle_alpha   90.00
_cell.angle_beta   90.00
_cell.angle_gamma   90.00
#
_symmetry.space_group_name_H-M   'P 1'
#
loop_
_entity.id
_entity.type
_entity.pdbx_description
1 polymer ?
#
loop_
_entity_poly.entity_id
_entity_poly.type
_entity_poly.pdbx_seq_one_letter_code
_entity_poly.pdbx_strand_id
1 'polypeptide(L)'
;MMPFNTVRRRLCLCAITVLLLGAAPAFAAPPAKGPVTLAGVKATVWGDYAIRPMLFPAEEWRFYLVVVPKEVRQGTLIKMAQDFYAKHPNTRARFFSDTTHLKQYVDRDRYMNDKTGKVKEVDFPKSEWVQDHLLGNINNRSKENGRRWMLEDRYGNRIAPLP
;
A
#
# COMPACT_ATOMS: atom_id res chain seq x y z
N MET A 1 68.20 -0.01 -13.80
CA MET A 1 67.34 -0.72 -14.77
C MET A 1 66.13 -1.26 -14.01
N MET A 2 64.92 -1.03 -14.52
CA MET A 2 63.56 -1.30 -13.98
C MET A 2 63.06 -0.47 -12.77
N PRO A 3 61.73 -0.20 -12.64
CA PRO A 3 60.79 0.12 -13.72
C PRO A 3 59.79 1.26 -13.41
N PHE A 4 59.15 1.66 -14.52
CA PHE A 4 57.94 2.43 -14.74
C PHE A 4 56.76 2.25 -13.76
N ASN A 5 55.89 3.28 -13.77
CA ASN A 5 54.41 3.17 -13.71
C ASN A 5 53.71 2.98 -12.36
N THR A 6 53.90 3.88 -11.40
CA THR A 6 53.03 3.91 -10.19
C THR A 6 52.14 5.14 -10.06
N VAL A 7 52.39 6.21 -10.83
CA VAL A 7 51.73 7.51 -10.57
C VAL A 7 50.41 7.69 -11.32
N ARG A 8 50.22 7.05 -12.49
CA ARG A 8 48.98 7.20 -13.29
C ARG A 8 47.76 6.42 -12.80
N ARG A 9 47.90 5.50 -11.84
CA ARG A 9 46.79 4.66 -11.34
C ARG A 9 45.97 5.28 -10.20
N ARG A 10 46.43 6.38 -9.59
CA ARG A 10 45.76 6.95 -8.41
C ARG A 10 44.67 7.98 -8.70
N LEU A 11 44.61 8.54 -9.92
CA LEU A 11 43.61 9.55 -10.28
C LEU A 11 42.28 8.98 -10.80
N CYS A 12 42.24 7.73 -11.28
CA CYS A 12 40.98 7.09 -11.68
C CYS A 12 40.15 6.56 -10.51
N LEU A 13 40.71 6.41 -9.31
CA LEU A 13 39.99 5.83 -8.16
C LEU A 13 39.15 6.86 -7.38
N CYS A 14 39.49 8.15 -7.46
CA CYS A 14 38.75 9.21 -6.77
C CYS A 14 37.50 9.67 -7.54
N ALA A 15 37.45 9.47 -8.86
CA ALA A 15 36.30 9.86 -9.68
C ALA A 15 35.13 8.87 -9.59
N ILE A 16 35.37 7.62 -9.18
CA ILE A 16 34.33 6.58 -9.08
C ILE A 16 33.64 6.59 -7.71
N THR A 17 34.28 7.12 -6.67
CA THR A 17 33.71 7.17 -5.31
C THR A 17 32.70 8.30 -5.12
N VAL A 18 32.76 9.37 -5.92
CA VAL A 18 31.80 10.49 -5.83
C VAL A 18 30.48 10.20 -6.57
N LEU A 19 30.45 9.23 -7.48
CA LEU A 19 29.23 8.80 -8.19
C LEU A 19 28.37 7.78 -7.42
N LEU A 20 28.87 7.31 -6.27
CA LEU A 20 28.18 6.36 -5.39
C LEU A 20 27.63 7.00 -4.10
N LEU A 21 27.58 8.34 -4.04
CA LEU A 21 26.64 9.03 -3.16
C LEU A 21 25.25 8.87 -3.76
N GLY A 22 24.79 7.62 -3.65
CA GLY A 22 23.55 7.14 -4.19
C GLY A 22 22.43 8.02 -3.68
N ALA A 23 21.52 8.33 -4.59
CA ALA A 23 20.20 8.78 -4.23
C ALA A 23 19.69 7.85 -3.13
N ALA A 24 19.69 8.34 -1.88
CA ALA A 24 18.94 7.68 -0.83
C ALA A 24 17.53 7.51 -1.39
N PRO A 25 16.95 6.29 -1.37
CA PRO A 25 15.60 6.11 -1.85
C PRO A 25 14.75 7.11 -1.10
N ALA A 26 14.23 8.11 -1.81
CA ALA A 26 13.32 9.07 -1.23
C ALA A 26 12.14 8.23 -0.77
N PHE A 27 12.05 7.99 0.54
CA PHE A 27 10.92 7.27 1.11
C PHE A 27 9.69 8.07 0.71
N ALA A 28 8.85 7.46 -0.14
CA ALA A 28 7.64 8.11 -0.60
C ALA A 28 6.85 8.52 0.63
N ALA A 29 6.52 9.82 0.71
CA ALA A 29 5.77 10.33 1.83
C ALA A 29 4.45 9.55 1.95
N PRO A 30 4.02 9.22 3.18
CA PRO A 30 2.75 8.53 3.39
C PRO A 30 1.61 9.33 2.75
N PRO A 31 0.62 8.67 2.13
CA PRO A 31 -0.56 9.33 1.60
C PRO A 31 -1.19 10.26 2.65
N ALA A 32 -1.29 11.55 2.31
CA ALA A 32 -1.95 12.53 3.17
C ALA A 32 -3.47 12.31 3.16
N LYS A 33 -4.11 12.49 4.32
CA LYS A 33 -5.57 12.53 4.43
C LYS A 33 -6.12 13.71 3.64
N GLY A 34 -7.20 13.49 2.89
CA GLY A 34 -7.88 14.52 2.12
C GLY A 34 -8.07 14.17 0.65
N PRO A 35 -8.43 15.16 -0.19
CA PRO A 35 -8.68 14.96 -1.61
C PRO A 35 -7.46 14.45 -2.35
N VAL A 36 -7.66 13.53 -3.28
CA VAL A 36 -6.63 13.00 -4.18
C VAL A 36 -7.21 12.80 -5.57
N THR A 37 -6.37 12.90 -6.60
CA THR A 37 -6.74 12.51 -7.96
C THR A 37 -5.97 11.26 -8.36
N LEU A 38 -6.70 10.21 -8.71
CA LEU A 38 -6.16 8.91 -9.11
C LEU A 38 -6.68 8.57 -10.50
N ALA A 39 -5.79 8.40 -11.48
CA ALA A 39 -6.12 8.15 -12.88
C ALA A 39 -7.19 9.12 -13.43
N GLY A 40 -7.09 10.41 -13.07
CA GLY A 40 -8.05 11.45 -13.46
C GLY A 40 -9.37 11.47 -12.67
N VAL A 41 -9.58 10.54 -11.73
CA VAL A 41 -10.79 10.45 -10.91
C VAL A 41 -10.54 11.11 -9.55
N LYS A 42 -11.49 11.95 -9.11
CA LYS A 42 -11.48 12.54 -7.77
C LYS A 42 -11.82 11.47 -6.73
N ALA A 43 -10.97 11.35 -5.73
CA ALA A 43 -11.12 10.44 -4.59
C ALA A 43 -10.71 11.16 -3.30
N THR A 44 -10.84 10.49 -2.18
CA THR A 44 -10.42 11.02 -0.87
C THR A 44 -9.68 9.94 -0.09
N VAL A 45 -8.48 10.23 0.39
CA VAL A 45 -7.87 9.43 1.45
C VAL A 45 -8.60 9.78 2.75
N TRP A 46 -9.47 8.89 3.22
CA TRP A 46 -10.30 9.12 4.41
C TRP A 46 -9.47 9.08 5.70
N GLY A 47 -8.45 8.22 5.71
CA GLY A 47 -7.53 8.04 6.82
C GLY A 47 -6.79 6.72 6.67
N ASP A 48 -6.14 6.30 7.74
CA ASP A 48 -5.37 5.07 7.78
C ASP A 48 -5.49 4.38 9.14
N TYR A 49 -5.11 3.11 9.17
CA TYR A 49 -5.02 2.34 10.40
C TYR A 49 -4.00 1.23 10.26
N ALA A 50 -3.39 0.85 11.40
CA ALA A 50 -2.48 -0.27 11.48
C ALA A 50 -3.17 -1.48 12.13
N ILE A 51 -2.81 -2.67 11.65
CA ILE A 51 -3.16 -3.97 12.24
C ILE A 51 -1.93 -4.88 12.26
N ARG A 52 -1.94 -5.87 13.14
CA ARG A 52 -1.00 -7.01 13.07
C ARG A 52 -1.77 -8.23 12.58
N PRO A 53 -1.73 -8.54 11.27
CA PRO A 53 -2.58 -9.58 10.70
C PRO A 53 -2.34 -10.92 11.39
N MET A 54 -3.42 -11.66 11.69
CA MET A 54 -3.32 -12.96 12.36
C MET A 54 -2.36 -13.94 11.68
N LEU A 55 -2.35 -13.94 10.33
CA LEU A 55 -1.50 -14.80 9.50
C LEU A 55 -0.03 -14.34 9.44
N PHE A 56 0.27 -13.09 9.75
CA PHE A 56 1.63 -12.53 9.77
C PHE A 56 1.86 -11.72 11.05
N PRO A 57 1.85 -12.38 12.24
CA PRO A 57 1.78 -11.67 13.52
C PRO A 57 3.07 -10.94 13.92
N ALA A 58 4.17 -11.21 13.23
CA ALA A 58 5.43 -10.49 13.38
C ALA A 58 5.45 -9.19 12.55
N GLU A 59 4.45 -8.97 11.68
CA GLU A 59 4.37 -7.82 10.82
C GLU A 59 3.31 -6.84 11.32
N GLU A 60 3.54 -5.54 11.11
CA GLU A 60 2.53 -4.50 11.25
C GLU A 60 2.17 -3.97 9.86
N TRP A 61 0.89 -4.01 9.52
CA TRP A 61 0.38 -3.56 8.24
C TRP A 61 -0.45 -2.30 8.42
N ARG A 62 -0.03 -1.22 7.77
CA ARG A 62 -0.81 0.02 7.67
C ARG A 62 -1.61 0.03 6.39
N PHE A 63 -2.93 0.20 6.50
CA PHE A 63 -3.87 0.34 5.40
C PHE A 63 -4.34 1.79 5.30
N TYR A 64 -4.31 2.35 4.10
CA TYR A 64 -4.96 3.61 3.75
C TYR A 64 -6.37 3.34 3.21
N LEU A 65 -7.35 4.07 3.69
CA LEU A 65 -8.74 3.97 3.27
C LEU A 65 -8.99 5.04 2.20
N VAL A 66 -9.24 4.62 0.97
CA VAL A 66 -9.46 5.51 -0.16
C VAL A 66 -10.92 5.42 -0.58
N VAL A 67 -11.63 6.54 -0.49
CA VAL A 67 -13.03 6.66 -0.90
C VAL A 67 -13.07 7.13 -2.34
N VAL A 68 -13.76 6.38 -3.18
CA VAL A 68 -13.90 6.64 -4.62
C VAL A 68 -15.39 6.81 -4.98
N PRO A 69 -15.71 7.46 -6.10
CA PRO A 69 -17.10 7.62 -6.52
C PRO A 69 -17.81 6.27 -6.76
N LYS A 70 -19.10 6.19 -6.46
CA LYS A 70 -19.89 4.93 -6.56
C LYS A 70 -19.97 4.36 -7.97
N GLU A 71 -19.82 5.21 -8.98
CA GLU A 71 -19.83 4.86 -10.40
C GLU A 71 -18.51 4.26 -10.91
N VAL A 72 -17.46 4.22 -10.07
CA VAL A 72 -16.18 3.60 -10.43
C VAL A 72 -16.38 2.10 -10.69
N ARG A 73 -16.17 1.71 -11.95
CA ARG A 73 -16.15 0.30 -12.37
C ARG A 73 -14.77 -0.32 -12.17
N GLN A 74 -14.70 -1.65 -12.15
CA GLN A 74 -13.47 -2.42 -11.95
C GLN A 74 -12.30 -1.98 -12.85
N GLY A 75 -12.54 -1.73 -14.15
CA GLY A 75 -11.48 -1.26 -15.06
C GLY A 75 -10.87 0.08 -14.65
N THR A 76 -11.69 1.00 -14.14
CA THR A 76 -11.23 2.30 -13.61
C THR A 76 -10.53 2.10 -12.27
N LEU A 77 -11.06 1.24 -11.40
CA LEU A 77 -10.45 0.89 -10.11
C LEU A 77 -9.02 0.35 -10.29
N ILE A 78 -8.78 -0.52 -11.28
CA ILE A 78 -7.44 -1.04 -11.59
C ILE A 78 -6.48 0.11 -11.90
N LYS A 79 -6.87 1.05 -12.77
CA LYS A 79 -6.05 2.22 -13.12
C LYS A 79 -5.79 3.12 -11.91
N MET A 80 -6.82 3.34 -11.08
CA MET A 80 -6.68 4.11 -9.84
C MET A 80 -5.71 3.43 -8.85
N ALA A 81 -5.76 2.11 -8.71
CA ALA A 81 -4.87 1.35 -7.85
C ALA A 81 -3.42 1.39 -8.33
N GLN A 82 -3.19 1.26 -9.64
CA GLN A 82 -1.88 1.38 -10.25
C GLN A 82 -1.29 2.79 -10.05
N ASP A 83 -2.09 3.84 -10.27
CA ASP A 83 -1.66 5.23 -10.05
C ASP A 83 -1.40 5.51 -8.56
N PHE A 84 -2.25 5.02 -7.65
CA PHE A 84 -2.02 5.13 -6.21
C PHE A 84 -0.70 4.46 -5.81
N TYR A 85 -0.45 3.24 -6.29
CA TYR A 85 0.78 2.51 -5.98
C TYR A 85 2.02 3.18 -6.60
N ALA A 86 1.93 3.71 -7.81
CA ALA A 86 3.03 4.45 -8.44
C ALA A 86 3.41 5.72 -7.63
N LYS A 87 2.42 6.42 -7.08
CA LYS A 87 2.61 7.58 -6.20
C LYS A 87 3.09 7.21 -4.80
N HIS A 88 2.63 6.06 -4.30
CA HIS A 88 2.87 5.58 -2.94
C HIS A 88 3.28 4.10 -2.95
N PRO A 89 4.50 3.78 -3.43
CA PRO A 89 4.94 2.40 -3.56
C PRO A 89 5.02 1.71 -2.20
N ASN A 90 4.82 0.39 -2.20
CA ASN A 90 4.81 -0.45 -1.00
C ASN A 90 3.77 -0.08 0.07
N THR A 91 2.71 0.63 -0.30
CA THR A 91 1.61 0.97 0.61
C THR A 91 0.40 0.07 0.37
N ARG A 92 -0.30 -0.29 1.45
CA ARG A 92 -1.58 -1.01 1.36
C ARG A 92 -2.71 0.00 1.36
N ALA A 93 -3.69 -0.23 0.50
CA ALA A 93 -4.88 0.61 0.43
C ALA A 93 -6.12 -0.26 0.34
N ARG A 94 -7.25 0.25 0.82
CA ARG A 94 -8.57 -0.35 0.62
C ARG A 94 -9.46 0.70 -0.02
N PHE A 95 -10.09 0.35 -1.13
CA PHE A 95 -10.96 1.23 -1.89
C PHE A 95 -12.40 1.00 -1.50
N PHE A 96 -13.08 2.09 -1.12
CA PHE A 96 -14.48 2.08 -0.75
C PHE A 96 -15.32 3.06 -1.58
N SER A 97 -16.57 2.73 -1.88
CA SER A 97 -17.50 3.67 -2.54
C SER A 97 -18.37 4.48 -1.58
N ASP A 98 -18.35 4.13 -0.29
CA ASP A 98 -19.19 4.74 0.73
C ASP A 98 -18.46 4.87 2.07
N THR A 99 -18.84 5.88 2.87
CA THR A 99 -18.20 6.18 4.16
C THR A 99 -19.02 5.75 5.37
N THR A 100 -20.28 5.35 5.20
CA THR A 100 -21.27 5.20 6.28
C THR A 100 -20.82 4.24 7.37
N HIS A 101 -20.18 3.13 7.00
CA HIS A 101 -19.69 2.13 7.96
C HIS A 101 -18.16 1.98 8.00
N LEU A 102 -17.40 2.92 7.42
CA LEU A 102 -15.92 2.83 7.39
C LEU A 102 -15.31 2.73 8.79
N LYS A 103 -15.77 3.56 9.74
CA LYS A 103 -15.24 3.52 11.10
C LYS A 103 -15.51 2.16 11.76
N GLN A 104 -16.73 1.66 11.64
CA GLN A 104 -17.12 0.36 12.19
C GLN A 104 -16.30 -0.77 11.57
N TYR A 105 -16.06 -0.72 10.25
CA TYR A 105 -15.18 -1.65 9.55
C TYR A 105 -13.77 -1.64 10.12
N VAL A 106 -13.17 -0.45 10.32
CA VAL A 106 -11.83 -0.30 10.91
C VAL A 106 -11.77 -0.84 12.33
N ASP A 107 -12.73 -0.49 13.18
CA ASP A 107 -12.75 -0.93 14.57
C ASP A 107 -12.88 -2.47 14.64
N ARG A 108 -13.73 -3.06 13.79
CA ARG A 108 -13.89 -4.51 13.66
C ARG A 108 -12.62 -5.20 13.16
N ASP A 109 -11.95 -4.65 12.15
CA ASP A 109 -10.71 -5.22 11.61
C ASP A 109 -9.58 -5.15 12.65
N ARG A 110 -9.52 -4.09 13.45
CA ARG A 110 -8.62 -4.01 14.61
C ARG A 110 -8.93 -5.07 15.65
N TYR A 111 -10.20 -5.24 16.02
CA TYR A 111 -10.60 -6.25 16.99
C TYR A 111 -10.27 -7.67 16.52
N MET A 112 -10.58 -8.00 15.27
CA MET A 112 -10.26 -9.32 14.70
C MET A 112 -8.76 -9.64 14.65
N ASN A 113 -7.91 -8.61 14.63
CA ASN A 113 -6.47 -8.76 14.62
C ASN A 113 -5.81 -8.42 15.96
N ASP A 114 -6.61 -8.18 17.02
CA ASP A 114 -6.08 -7.93 18.36
C ASP A 114 -5.80 -9.25 19.08
N LYS A 115 -4.54 -9.43 19.49
CA LYS A 115 -4.12 -10.56 20.31
C LYS A 115 -4.01 -10.22 21.80
N THR A 116 -4.15 -8.95 22.15
CA THR A 116 -3.99 -8.47 23.53
C THR A 116 -5.29 -8.51 24.33
N GLY A 117 -6.44 -8.64 23.66
CA GLY A 117 -7.77 -8.59 24.28
C GLY A 117 -8.15 -7.19 24.78
N LYS A 118 -7.44 -6.14 24.33
CA LYS A 118 -7.65 -4.75 24.76
C LYS A 118 -8.57 -3.99 23.81
N VAL A 119 -8.67 -4.43 22.55
CA VAL A 119 -9.57 -3.81 21.59
C VAL A 119 -10.98 -4.31 21.85
N LYS A 120 -11.90 -3.37 22.08
CA LYS A 120 -13.31 -3.68 22.33
C LYS A 120 -13.89 -4.44 21.13
N GLU A 121 -14.66 -5.48 21.42
CA GLU A 121 -15.48 -6.14 20.40
C GLU A 121 -16.46 -5.15 19.78
N VAL A 122 -16.52 -5.18 18.45
CA VAL A 122 -17.42 -4.36 17.65
C VAL A 122 -18.16 -5.28 16.71
N ASP A 123 -19.46 -5.08 16.58
CA ASP A 123 -20.28 -5.81 15.62
C ASP A 123 -19.74 -5.62 14.22
N PHE A 124 -19.73 -6.70 13.43
CA PHE A 124 -19.38 -6.60 12.02
C PHE A 124 -20.35 -5.62 11.34
N PRO A 125 -19.88 -4.68 10.51
CA PRO A 125 -20.79 -3.85 9.71
C PRO A 125 -21.72 -4.75 8.92
N LYS A 126 -22.93 -4.27 8.58
CA LYS A 126 -23.91 -5.05 7.79
C LYS A 126 -23.18 -5.71 6.62
N SER A 127 -23.22 -7.04 6.54
CA SER A 127 -22.37 -7.80 5.61
C SER A 127 -22.56 -7.36 4.16
N GLU A 128 -23.79 -6.99 3.81
CA GLU A 128 -24.17 -6.39 2.54
C GLU A 128 -23.39 -5.11 2.24
N TRP A 129 -23.24 -4.21 3.23
CA TRP A 129 -22.49 -2.98 3.04
C TRP A 129 -21.03 -3.24 2.65
N VAL A 130 -20.36 -4.21 3.31
CA VAL A 130 -18.99 -4.57 2.93
C VAL A 130 -18.95 -5.19 1.53
N GLN A 131 -19.95 -5.99 1.18
CA GLN A 131 -20.05 -6.60 -0.15
C GLN A 131 -20.28 -5.56 -1.25
N ASP A 132 -21.03 -4.51 -0.97
CA ASP A 132 -21.40 -3.50 -1.95
C ASP A 132 -20.35 -2.39 -2.06
N HIS A 133 -19.64 -2.11 -0.96
CA HIS A 133 -18.80 -0.93 -0.85
C HIS A 133 -17.31 -1.20 -0.68
N LEU A 134 -16.82 -2.39 -0.29
CA LEU A 134 -15.40 -2.72 -0.37
C LEU A 134 -15.06 -3.21 -1.78
N LEU A 135 -14.52 -2.30 -2.59
CA LEU A 135 -14.29 -2.52 -4.01
C LEU A 135 -13.00 -3.29 -4.32
N GLY A 136 -11.98 -3.12 -3.48
CA GLY A 136 -10.70 -3.81 -3.65
C GLY A 136 -9.63 -3.34 -2.66
N ASN A 137 -8.52 -4.07 -2.61
CA ASN A 137 -7.43 -3.86 -1.67
C ASN A 137 -6.09 -3.96 -2.40
N ILE A 138 -5.23 -2.95 -2.28
CA ILE A 138 -3.81 -3.10 -2.60
C ILE A 138 -3.16 -3.88 -1.46
N ASN A 139 -2.64 -5.05 -1.76
CA ASN A 139 -1.96 -5.90 -0.78
C ASN A 139 -0.89 -6.77 -1.44
N ASN A 140 -0.07 -7.41 -0.61
CA ASN A 140 0.98 -8.33 -1.03
C ASN A 140 1.04 -9.58 -0.13
N ARG A 141 -0.13 -10.02 0.35
CA ARG A 141 -0.25 -11.10 1.33
C ARG A 141 -0.12 -12.50 0.75
N SER A 142 -0.37 -12.66 -0.56
CA SER A 142 -0.38 -13.97 -1.22
C SER A 142 1.02 -14.59 -1.25
N LYS A 143 1.19 -15.73 -0.57
CA LYS A 143 2.41 -16.55 -0.65
C LYS A 143 2.56 -17.21 -2.02
N GLU A 144 1.45 -17.68 -2.60
CA GLU A 144 1.41 -18.31 -3.92
C GLU A 144 1.94 -17.39 -5.03
N ASN A 145 1.66 -16.09 -4.91
CA ASN A 145 2.15 -15.08 -5.84
C ASN A 145 3.47 -14.44 -5.38
N GLY A 146 4.22 -15.08 -4.48
CA GLY A 146 5.53 -14.60 -4.03
C GLY A 146 5.52 -13.23 -3.36
N ARG A 147 4.42 -12.88 -2.66
CA ARG A 147 4.23 -11.57 -2.02
C ARG A 147 4.38 -10.38 -2.98
N ARG A 148 3.98 -10.57 -4.24
CA ARG A 148 3.85 -9.47 -5.21
C ARG A 148 2.72 -8.54 -4.81
N TRP A 149 2.91 -7.25 -5.06
CA TRP A 149 1.88 -6.24 -4.88
C TRP A 149 0.80 -6.38 -5.96
N MET A 150 -0.45 -6.42 -5.52
CA MET A 150 -1.59 -6.58 -6.41
C MET A 150 -2.82 -5.87 -5.86
N LEU A 151 -3.75 -5.56 -6.75
CA LEU A 151 -5.12 -5.28 -6.39
C LEU A 151 -5.85 -6.62 -6.20
N GLU A 152 -6.38 -6.84 -5.01
CA GLU A 152 -7.17 -8.01 -4.59
C GLU A 152 -8.62 -7.60 -4.35
N ASP A 153 -9.55 -8.54 -4.48
CA ASP A 153 -10.93 -8.36 -4.01
C ASP A 153 -11.03 -8.43 -2.47
N ARG A 154 -12.24 -8.40 -1.93
CA ARG A 154 -12.51 -8.51 -0.48
C ARG A 154 -12.13 -9.87 0.14
N TYR A 155 -12.00 -10.91 -0.68
CA TYR A 155 -11.64 -12.27 -0.24
C TYR A 155 -10.14 -12.56 -0.42
N GLY A 156 -9.42 -11.67 -1.10
CA GLY A 156 -8.01 -11.83 -1.42
C GLY A 156 -7.77 -12.51 -2.76
N ASN A 157 -8.79 -12.66 -3.61
CA ASN A 157 -8.60 -13.11 -4.98
C ASN A 157 -7.98 -11.99 -5.80
N ARG A 158 -7.09 -12.35 -6.72
CA ARG A 158 -6.40 -11.39 -7.59
C ARG A 158 -7.39 -10.72 -8.55
N ILE A 159 -7.36 -9.39 -8.59
CA ILE A 159 -7.99 -8.57 -9.64
C ILE A 159 -6.94 -8.20 -10.69
N ALA A 160 -5.84 -7.55 -10.27
CA ALA A 160 -4.79 -7.07 -11.18
C ALA A 160 -3.43 -6.96 -10.48
N PRO A 161 -2.31 -7.24 -11.17
CA PRO A 161 -0.98 -6.97 -10.64
C PRO A 161 -0.71 -5.46 -10.58
N LEU A 162 0.15 -5.04 -9.65
CA LEU A 162 0.67 -3.66 -9.60
C LEU A 162 2.10 -3.61 -10.17
N PRO A 163 2.53 -2.44 -10.68
CA PRO A 163 3.87 -2.26 -11.28
C PRO A 163 5.02 -2.50 -10.32
#